data_AF-A0A966C602-F1
#
_entry.id   AF-A0A966C602-F1
#
_cell.length_a   1.000
_cell.length_b   1.000
_cell.length_c   1.000
_cell.angle_alpha   90.00
_cell.angle_beta   90.00
_cell.angle_gamma   90.00
#
_symmetry.space_group_name_H-M   'P 1'
#
loop_
_entity.id
_entity.type
_entity.pdbx_description
1 polymer ?
#
loop_
_entity_poly.entity_id
_entity_poly.type
_entity_poly.pdbx_seq_one_letter_code
_entity_poly.pdbx_strand_id
1 'polypeptide(L)'
;MSETNSSPSPKISSKFVHLHVHSMYSLLNAVPTPKELAQAAKEDGQETLAVTDAGALYGAIDFYKACIKEGIKPIIGLDAFLAPRTRHDKEAQIDKPRSRLVLLAKTFAGYQNLIQLVTTSNMEGFYYRPRL
;
A
#
# COMPACT_ATOMS: atom_id res chain seq x y z
N MET A 1 18.10 -35.35 22.31
CA MET A 1 16.82 -34.66 22.02
C MET A 1 16.74 -33.47 22.95
N SER A 2 17.22 -32.31 22.50
CA SER A 2 17.16 -31.06 23.26
C SER A 2 16.07 -30.18 22.64
N GLU A 3 14.92 -30.14 23.29
CA GLU A 3 13.86 -29.19 22.97
C GLU A 3 14.35 -27.78 23.33
N THR A 4 14.64 -26.96 22.32
CA THR A 4 14.86 -25.53 22.52
C THR A 4 13.50 -24.87 22.72
N ASN A 5 13.13 -24.67 23.98
CA ASN A 5 12.02 -23.79 24.36
C ASN A 5 12.29 -22.40 23.80
N SER A 6 11.64 -22.05 22.69
CA SER A 6 11.58 -20.69 22.19
C SER A 6 10.70 -19.88 23.14
N SER A 7 11.33 -19.09 24.00
CA SER A 7 10.64 -18.10 24.82
C SER A 7 9.77 -17.21 23.93
N PRO A 8 8.50 -16.94 24.27
CA PRO A 8 7.69 -16.00 23.51
C PRO A 8 8.36 -14.63 23.50
N SER A 9 8.55 -14.09 22.30
CA SER A 9 9.04 -12.74 22.08
C SER A 9 8.21 -11.73 22.88
N PRO A 10 8.82 -10.63 23.38
CA PRO A 10 8.12 -9.68 24.22
C PRO A 10 6.93 -9.10 23.45
N LYS A 11 5.71 -9.36 23.95
CA LYS A 11 4.49 -8.75 23.43
C LYS A 11 4.62 -7.23 23.57
N ILE A 12 4.79 -6.54 22.45
CA ILE A 12 4.80 -5.09 22.39
C ILE A 12 3.47 -4.59 22.98
N SER A 13 3.54 -3.90 24.11
CA SER A 13 2.39 -3.44 24.91
C SER A 13 1.58 -2.32 24.24
N SER A 14 2.04 -1.75 23.12
CA SER A 14 1.34 -0.70 22.39
C SER A 14 0.73 -1.24 21.11
N LYS A 15 -0.60 -1.09 20.95
CA LYS A 15 -1.27 -1.38 19.67
C LYS A 15 -0.68 -0.49 18.57
N PHE A 16 -0.14 -1.10 17.52
CA PHE A 16 0.45 -0.42 16.38
C PHE A 16 -0.17 -0.96 15.08
N VAL A 17 -0.36 -0.09 14.09
CA VAL A 17 -0.96 -0.42 12.79
C VAL A 17 -0.12 0.21 11.69
N HIS A 18 0.38 -0.60 10.75
CA HIS A 18 1.04 -0.07 9.57
C HIS A 18 0.00 0.48 8.58
N LEU A 19 0.10 1.80 8.32
CA LEU A 19 -0.77 2.50 7.37
C LEU A 19 -0.08 2.81 6.03
N HIS A 20 1.21 2.49 5.90
CA HIS A 20 2.01 2.71 4.71
C HIS A 20 2.82 1.43 4.45
N VAL A 21 2.30 0.57 3.59
CA VAL A 21 2.86 -0.76 3.31
C VAL A 21 2.78 -1.02 1.81
N HIS A 22 3.88 -1.48 1.23
CA HIS A 22 3.94 -1.86 -0.18
C HIS A 22 3.92 -3.37 -0.29
N SER A 23 3.08 -3.89 -1.19
CA SER A 23 3.08 -5.29 -1.60
C SER A 23 3.90 -5.47 -2.88
N MET A 24 4.08 -6.71 -3.32
CA MET A 24 4.72 -7.04 -4.60
C MET A 24 4.12 -6.30 -5.81
N TYR A 25 2.89 -5.80 -5.69
CA TYR A 25 2.22 -5.01 -6.72
C TYR A 25 2.77 -3.58 -6.85
N SER A 26 3.59 -3.13 -5.89
CA SER A 26 4.54 -2.03 -6.06
C SER A 26 5.74 -2.50 -6.88
N LEU A 27 5.51 -2.69 -8.18
CA LEU A 27 6.47 -3.29 -9.11
C LEU A 27 7.86 -2.66 -8.97
N LEU A 28 8.88 -3.50 -8.89
CA LEU A 28 10.30 -3.15 -8.73
C LEU A 28 10.66 -2.44 -7.41
N ASN A 29 9.75 -2.34 -6.44
CA ASN A 29 10.00 -1.66 -5.16
C ASN A 29 9.73 -2.53 -3.92
N ALA A 30 8.89 -3.56 -4.03
CA ALA A 30 8.56 -4.44 -2.91
C ALA A 30 8.43 -5.89 -3.34
N VAL A 31 8.68 -6.79 -2.39
CA VAL A 31 8.72 -8.24 -2.56
C VAL A 31 7.50 -8.98 -1.98
N PRO A 32 6.98 -8.63 -0.79
CA PRO A 32 6.01 -9.50 -0.11
C PRO A 32 4.66 -9.52 -0.82
N THR A 33 4.10 -10.72 -0.98
CA THR A 33 2.75 -10.92 -1.51
C THR A 33 1.70 -10.42 -0.51
N PRO A 34 0.48 -10.06 -0.96
CA PRO A 34 -0.59 -9.67 -0.02
C PRO A 34 -0.95 -10.75 1.02
N LYS A 35 -0.75 -12.03 0.67
CA LYS A 35 -0.93 -13.15 1.59
C LYS A 35 0.12 -13.15 2.70
N GLU A 36 1.40 -13.00 2.34
CA GLU A 36 2.49 -12.94 3.31
C GLU A 36 2.35 -11.73 4.23
N LEU A 37 1.93 -10.58 3.71
CA LEU A 37 1.64 -9.39 4.51
C LEU A 37 0.54 -9.65 5.55
N ALA A 38 -0.56 -10.29 5.16
CA ALA A 38 -1.63 -10.62 6.10
C ALA A 38 -1.19 -11.66 7.14
N GLN A 39 -0.40 -12.67 6.75
CA GLN A 39 0.14 -13.67 7.68
C GLN A 39 1.08 -13.05 8.71
N ALA A 40 2.03 -12.21 8.27
CA ALA A 40 2.95 -11.52 9.16
C ALA A 40 2.20 -10.63 10.16
N ALA A 41 1.22 -9.84 9.70
CA ALA A 41 0.40 -9.03 10.59
C ALA A 41 -0.39 -9.87 11.61
N LYS A 42 -0.83 -11.07 11.24
CA LYS A 42 -1.49 -12.00 12.17
C LYS A 42 -0.53 -12.53 13.22
N GLU A 43 0.67 -12.93 12.81
CA GLU A 43 1.75 -13.42 13.69
C GLU A 43 2.20 -12.35 14.69
N ASP A 44 2.25 -11.09 14.23
CA ASP A 44 2.56 -9.91 15.06
C ASP A 44 1.40 -9.48 15.98
N GLY A 45 0.25 -10.16 15.90
CA GLY A 45 -0.94 -9.86 16.71
C GLY A 45 -1.66 -8.57 16.31
N GLN A 46 -1.48 -8.09 15.07
CA GLN A 46 -2.17 -6.92 14.55
C GLN A 46 -3.62 -7.26 14.18
N GLU A 47 -4.54 -6.35 14.49
CA GLU A 47 -5.96 -6.46 14.14
C GLU A 47 -6.29 -5.75 12.82
N THR A 48 -5.39 -4.91 12.31
CA THR A 48 -5.62 -4.04 11.15
C THR A 48 -4.32 -3.86 10.38
N LEU A 49 -4.43 -3.83 9.04
CA LEU A 49 -3.30 -3.59 8.15
C LEU A 49 -3.75 -2.77 6.94
N ALA A 50 -2.94 -1.82 6.50
CA ALA A 50 -3.15 -1.13 5.23
C ALA A 50 -2.28 -1.68 4.11
N VAL A 51 -2.71 -1.48 2.86
CA VAL A 51 -1.86 -1.57 1.67
C VAL A 51 -1.92 -0.25 0.91
N THR A 52 -0.77 0.26 0.49
CA THR A 52 -0.60 1.54 -0.19
C THR A 52 0.43 1.36 -1.31
N ASP A 53 0.05 0.64 -2.35
CA ASP A 53 0.97 0.34 -3.45
C ASP A 53 1.35 1.58 -4.27
N ALA A 54 2.52 1.53 -4.91
CA ALA A 54 3.12 2.66 -5.61
C ALA A 54 2.41 3.00 -6.93
N GLY A 55 1.55 4.02 -6.90
CA GLY A 55 0.86 4.53 -8.09
C GLY A 55 -0.14 3.57 -8.74
N ALA A 56 -0.53 2.50 -8.04
CA ALA A 56 -1.43 1.48 -8.55
C ALA A 56 -2.25 0.81 -7.43
N LEU A 57 -3.36 0.16 -7.81
CA LEU A 57 -4.23 -0.61 -6.91
C LEU A 57 -4.35 -2.09 -7.33
N TYR A 58 -3.37 -2.61 -8.07
CA TYR A 58 -3.43 -3.99 -8.61
C TYR A 58 -3.63 -5.04 -7.51
N GLY A 59 -2.99 -4.85 -6.36
CA GLY A 59 -3.07 -5.76 -5.23
C GLY A 59 -4.28 -5.59 -4.32
N ALA A 60 -5.14 -4.59 -4.54
CA ALA A 60 -6.16 -4.21 -3.57
C ALA A 60 -7.15 -5.35 -3.25
N ILE A 61 -7.58 -6.10 -4.28
CA ILE A 61 -8.55 -7.20 -4.11
C ILE A 61 -7.90 -8.43 -3.48
N ASP A 62 -6.68 -8.78 -3.88
CA ASP A 62 -5.94 -9.90 -3.30
C ASP A 62 -5.60 -9.65 -1.83
N PHE A 63 -5.17 -8.43 -1.51
CA PHE A 63 -4.93 -7.96 -0.15
C PHE A 63 -6.20 -8.02 0.70
N TYR A 64 -7.31 -7.50 0.17
CA TYR A 64 -8.60 -7.56 0.86
C TYR A 64 -8.96 -9.00 1.21
N LYS A 65 -8.93 -9.91 0.24
CA LYS A 65 -9.25 -11.33 0.45
C LYS A 65 -8.29 -12.00 1.45
N ALA A 66 -7.00 -11.71 1.37
CA ALA A 66 -6.00 -12.24 2.28
C ALA A 66 -6.26 -11.79 3.73
N CYS A 67 -6.52 -10.49 3.94
CA CYS A 67 -6.82 -9.96 5.27
C CYS A 67 -8.10 -10.58 5.86
N ILE A 68 -9.17 -10.69 5.07
CA ILE A 68 -10.41 -11.32 5.51
C ILE A 68 -10.19 -12.77 5.96
N LYS A 69 -9.37 -13.53 5.23
CA LYS A 69 -9.03 -14.92 5.59
C LYS A 69 -8.32 -15.03 6.93
N GLU A 70 -7.42 -14.10 7.25
CA GLU A 70 -6.63 -14.11 8.50
C GLU A 70 -7.34 -13.38 9.67
N GLY A 71 -8.53 -12.82 9.42
CA GLY A 71 -9.29 -12.06 10.42
C GLY A 71 -8.71 -10.67 10.71
N ILE A 72 -8.01 -10.09 9.74
CA ILE A 72 -7.42 -8.75 9.83
C ILE A 72 -8.34 -7.76 9.11
N LYS A 73 -8.53 -6.57 9.70
CA LYS A 73 -9.25 -5.47 9.05
C LYS A 73 -8.36 -4.83 7.96
N PRO A 74 -8.73 -4.91 6.67
CA PRO A 74 -7.96 -4.27 5.61
C PRO A 74 -8.26 -2.76 5.51
N ILE A 75 -7.23 -1.98 5.22
CA ILE A 75 -7.34 -0.58 4.77
C ILE A 75 -6.73 -0.48 3.37
N ILE A 76 -7.53 -0.06 2.39
CA ILE A 76 -7.05 0.13 1.02
C ILE A 76 -6.57 1.57 0.87
N GLY A 77 -5.38 1.74 0.32
CA GLY A 77 -4.78 3.03 0.06
C GLY A 77 -3.93 3.05 -1.20
N LEU A 78 -3.35 4.21 -1.46
CA LEU A 78 -2.53 4.49 -2.63
C LEU A 78 -1.34 5.32 -2.19
N ASP A 79 -0.14 4.91 -2.56
CA ASP A 79 1.04 5.75 -2.44
C ASP A 79 1.27 6.45 -3.80
N ALA A 80 0.64 7.60 -3.96
CA ALA A 80 0.50 8.31 -5.22
C ALA A 80 1.75 9.13 -5.55
N PHE A 81 2.11 9.19 -6.83
CA PHE A 81 3.11 10.15 -7.32
C PHE A 81 2.44 11.48 -7.62
N LEU A 82 3.03 12.58 -7.18
CA LEU A 82 2.52 13.93 -7.46
C LEU A 82 3.36 14.60 -8.54
N ALA A 83 2.69 15.29 -9.48
CA ALA A 83 3.36 16.25 -10.34
C ALA A 83 3.74 17.52 -9.54
N PRO A 84 4.91 18.14 -9.80
CA PRO A 84 5.30 19.37 -9.11
C PRO A 84 4.47 20.59 -9.54
N ARG A 85 3.89 20.55 -10.74
CA ARG A 85 3.02 21.61 -11.31
C ARG A 85 1.66 21.02 -11.67
N THR A 86 1.45 20.72 -12.95
CA THR A 86 0.28 20.00 -13.47
C THR A 86 0.70 18.64 -14.00
N ARG A 87 -0.20 17.65 -13.91
CA ARG A 87 0.03 16.28 -14.42
C ARG A 87 0.27 16.22 -15.92
N HIS A 88 -0.16 17.25 -16.66
CA HIS A 88 -0.03 17.35 -18.12
C HIS A 88 1.38 17.79 -18.57
N ASP A 89 2.14 18.45 -17.71
CA ASP A 89 3.48 18.97 -18.05
C ASP A 89 4.54 17.85 -18.01
N LYS A 90 5.44 17.87 -19.00
CA LYS A 90 6.48 16.85 -19.21
C LYS A 90 7.82 17.47 -19.62
N GLU A 91 8.25 18.50 -18.89
CA GLU A 91 9.50 19.18 -19.15
C GLU A 91 10.67 18.54 -18.37
N ALA A 92 11.75 18.22 -19.08
CA ALA A 92 12.93 17.64 -18.47
C ALA A 92 13.54 18.63 -17.44
N GLN A 93 14.08 18.10 -16.34
CA GLN A 93 14.58 18.85 -15.17
C GLN A 93 13.51 19.52 -14.30
N ILE A 94 12.44 20.09 -14.89
CA ILE A 94 11.37 20.76 -14.12
C ILE A 94 10.34 19.77 -13.59
N ASP A 95 9.85 18.86 -14.44
CA ASP A 95 8.79 17.89 -14.08
C ASP A 95 9.36 16.49 -13.75
N LYS A 96 10.69 16.41 -13.60
CA LYS A 96 11.42 15.22 -13.15
C LYS A 96 11.31 14.94 -11.65
N PRO A 97 11.33 15.93 -10.73
CA PRO A 97 11.16 15.71 -9.30
C PRO A 97 9.87 14.96 -9.01
N ARG A 98 9.91 14.08 -8.00
CA ARG A 98 8.81 13.18 -7.65
C ARG A 98 8.53 13.32 -6.17
N SER A 99 7.35 13.81 -5.84
CA SER A 99 6.82 13.76 -4.49
C SER A 99 5.84 12.60 -4.37
N ARG A 100 5.70 12.06 -3.16
CA ARG A 100 4.78 10.97 -2.87
C ARG A 100 3.76 11.40 -1.83
N LEU A 101 2.53 10.92 -1.98
CA LEU A 101 1.45 11.18 -1.03
C LEU A 101 0.69 9.89 -0.75
N VAL A 102 0.63 9.53 0.53
CA VAL A 102 -0.16 8.38 0.99
C VAL A 102 -1.61 8.80 1.16
N LEU A 103 -2.50 8.10 0.47
CA LEU A 103 -3.95 8.28 0.52
C LEU A 103 -4.60 7.00 1.05
N LEU A 104 -5.57 7.13 1.96
CA LEU A 104 -6.30 5.99 2.54
C LEU A 104 -7.80 6.15 2.29
N ALA A 105 -8.44 5.07 1.82
CA ALA A 105 -9.89 5.03 1.65
C ALA A 105 -10.58 4.73 2.99
N LYS A 106 -11.25 5.73 3.56
CA LYS A 106 -12.09 5.56 4.76
C LYS A 106 -13.43 4.89 4.46
N THR A 107 -13.97 5.10 3.26
CA THR A 107 -15.29 4.64 2.83
C THR A 107 -15.23 4.02 1.44
N PHE A 108 -16.30 3.34 1.03
CA PHE A 108 -16.40 2.81 -0.33
C PHE A 108 -16.33 3.90 -1.41
N ALA A 109 -16.97 5.05 -1.18
CA ALA A 109 -16.82 6.22 -2.04
C ALA A 109 -15.35 6.70 -2.11
N GLY A 110 -14.63 6.66 -0.98
CA GLY A 110 -13.19 6.92 -0.96
C GLY A 110 -12.39 5.93 -1.82
N TYR A 111 -12.73 4.64 -1.77
CA TYR A 111 -12.11 3.62 -2.62
C TYR A 111 -12.39 3.86 -4.11
N GLN A 112 -13.63 4.21 -4.48
CA GLN A 112 -13.98 4.58 -5.84
C GLN A 112 -13.19 5.81 -6.33
N ASN A 113 -12.99 6.80 -5.47
CA ASN A 113 -12.15 7.95 -5.77
C ASN A 113 -10.68 7.54 -6.00
N LEU A 114 -10.13 6.61 -5.21
CA LEU A 114 -8.78 6.10 -5.46
C LEU A 114 -8.67 5.41 -6.82
N ILE A 115 -9.68 4.62 -7.23
CA ILE A 115 -9.72 4.02 -8.57
C ILE A 115 -9.66 5.13 -9.63
N GLN A 116 -10.51 6.14 -9.52
CA GLN A 116 -10.54 7.25 -10.48
C GLN A 116 -9.21 7.99 -10.54
N LEU A 117 -8.58 8.27 -9.40
CA LEU A 117 -7.26 8.90 -9.33
C LEU A 117 -6.19 8.06 -10.03
N VAL A 118 -6.15 6.75 -9.78
CA VAL A 118 -5.21 5.84 -10.47
C VAL A 118 -5.47 5.84 -11.97
N THR A 119 -6.73 5.75 -12.41
CA THR A 119 -7.07 5.80 -13.84
C THR A 119 -6.61 7.11 -14.47
N THR A 120 -6.95 8.25 -13.90
CA THR A 120 -6.55 9.58 -14.41
C THR A 120 -5.03 9.74 -14.42
N SER A 121 -4.32 9.28 -13.38
CA SER A 121 -2.85 9.36 -13.32
C SER A 121 -2.15 8.57 -14.42
N ASN A 122 -2.72 7.43 -14.84
CA ASN A 122 -2.19 6.60 -15.91
C ASN A 122 -2.57 7.13 -17.29
N MET A 123 -3.80 7.64 -17.46
CA MET A 123 -4.29 8.11 -18.77
C MET A 123 -3.75 9.51 -19.13
N GLU A 124 -3.68 10.41 -18.15
CA GLU A 124 -3.37 11.83 -18.39
C GLU A 124 -2.02 12.25 -17.80
N GLY A 125 -1.67 11.69 -16.64
CA GLY A 125 -0.53 12.13 -15.84
C GLY A 125 0.77 11.37 -16.06
N PHE A 126 0.79 10.40 -16.99
CA PHE A 126 1.92 9.51 -17.15
C PHE A 126 3.11 10.21 -17.81
N TYR A 127 4.22 10.25 -17.08
CA TYR A 127 5.53 10.65 -17.60
C TYR A 127 6.54 9.51 -17.45
N TYR A 128 7.29 9.46 -16.34
CA TYR A 128 8.09 8.28 -15.94
C TYR A 128 7.33 7.35 -14.97
N ARG A 129 6.30 7.90 -14.32
CA ARG A 129 5.37 7.28 -13.38
C ARG A 129 3.99 7.90 -13.61
N PRO A 130 2.89 7.22 -13.24
CA PRO A 130 1.55 7.80 -13.27
C PRO A 130 1.41 8.83 -12.15
N ARG A 131 1.24 10.12 -12.50
CA ARG A 131 1.20 11.23 -11.53
C ARG A 131 -0.19 11.84 -11.43
N LEU A 132 -0.56 12.29 -10.23
CA LEU A 132 -1.72 13.14 -9.99
C LEU A 132 -1.40 14.61 -10.23
#